data_AF-A0A1Q8R2Z2-F1
#
_entry.id   AF-A0A1Q8R2Z2-F1
#
_cell.length_a   1.000
_cell.length_b   1.000
_cell.length_c   1.000
_cell.angle_alpha   90.00
_cell.angle_beta   90.00
_cell.angle_gamma   90.00
#
_symmetry.space_group_name_H-M   'P 1'
#
loop_
_entity.id
_entity.type
_entity.pdbx_description
1 polymer ?
#
loop_
_entity_poly.entity_id
_entity_poly.type
_entity_poly.pdbx_seq_one_letter_code
_entity_poly.pdbx_strand_id
1 'polypeptide(L)'
;MIKHMNKYYFVKPVDFRRHDTEFEVFNSQGLLMGTTVRGISPLFFQTEKERENFEEFILDETMDIQAQVKFLEEYGVYIEEVQSLNLELDTICENMDLKWNIPQGQMQRILTKYV
;
A
#
# COMPACT_ATOMS: atom_id res chain seq x y z
N MET A 1 0.89 -3.42 9.89
CA MET A 1 1.71 -4.64 10.07
C MET A 1 1.31 -5.61 9.00
N ILE A 2 2.26 -6.15 8.24
CA ILE A 2 2.01 -7.01 7.07
C ILE A 2 2.50 -8.41 7.40
N LYS A 3 1.73 -9.45 7.04
CA LYS A 3 2.10 -10.86 7.27
C LYS A 3 2.37 -11.56 5.93
N HIS A 4 3.56 -12.15 5.79
CA HIS A 4 3.95 -12.93 4.62
C HIS A 4 4.69 -14.20 5.05
N MET A 5 4.27 -15.36 4.55
CA MET A 5 4.87 -16.68 4.87
C MET A 5 5.12 -16.90 6.38
N ASN A 6 4.12 -16.56 7.22
CA ASN A 6 4.20 -16.64 8.69
C ASN A 6 5.24 -15.73 9.38
N LYS A 7 5.80 -14.76 8.66
CA LYS A 7 6.64 -13.68 9.22
C LYS A 7 5.86 -12.36 9.21
N TYR A 8 6.23 -11.47 10.12
CA TYR A 8 5.65 -10.13 10.21
C TYR A 8 6.67 -9.08 9.76
N TYR A 9 6.15 -8.07 9.09
CA TYR A 9 6.91 -6.95 8.54
C TYR A 9 6.20 -5.64 8.87
N PHE A 10 6.99 -4.58 8.97
CA PHE A 10 6.51 -3.23 9.17
C PHE A 10 6.94 -2.38 7.99
N VAL A 11 6.07 -1.46 7.60
CA VAL A 11 6.36 -0.48 6.56
C VAL A 11 6.16 0.90 7.12
N LYS A 12 7.01 1.83 6.68
CA LYS A 12 6.93 3.24 7.06
C LYS A 12 7.10 4.10 5.81
N PRO A 13 6.23 5.08 5.56
CA PRO A 13 6.42 6.02 4.46
C PRO A 13 7.71 6.84 4.63
N VAL A 14 8.39 7.12 3.53
CA VAL A 14 9.51 8.07 3.49
C VAL A 14 8.99 9.50 3.28
N ASP A 15 8.14 9.69 2.25
CA ASP A 15 7.49 10.98 1.95
C ASP A 15 6.08 10.74 1.39
N PHE A 16 5.07 10.90 2.24
CA PHE A 16 3.67 10.70 1.86
C PHE A 16 3.10 11.85 1.01
N ARG A 17 3.81 12.96 0.84
CA ARG A 17 3.27 14.14 0.14
C ARG A 17 3.36 14.04 -1.38
N ARG A 18 4.05 13.02 -1.89
CA ARG A 18 4.22 12.78 -3.33
C ARG A 18 3.12 11.84 -3.83
N HIS A 19 2.89 11.87 -5.14
CA HIS A 19 1.97 10.95 -5.83
C HIS A 19 2.37 9.49 -5.60
N ASP A 20 3.66 9.17 -5.71
CA ASP A 20 4.21 7.86 -5.37
C ASP A 20 4.88 7.91 -3.99
N THR A 21 4.47 7.03 -3.09
CA THR A 21 5.07 6.94 -1.75
C THR A 21 6.09 5.80 -1.70
N GLU A 22 7.35 6.16 -1.47
CA GLU A 22 8.39 5.19 -1.09
C GLU A 22 8.15 4.72 0.35
N PHE A 23 8.26 3.41 0.59
CA PHE A 23 8.15 2.84 1.93
C PHE A 23 9.47 2.19 2.34
N GLU A 24 9.95 2.54 3.53
CA GLU A 24 10.94 1.76 4.28
C GLU A 24 10.30 0.46 4.77
N VAL A 25 10.99 -0.67 4.57
CA VAL A 25 10.50 -1.99 4.97
C VAL A 25 11.38 -2.54 6.08
N PHE A 26 10.77 -3.00 7.17
CA PHE A 26 11.43 -3.53 8.35
C PHE A 26 10.98 -4.95 8.65
N ASN A 27 11.89 -5.78 9.15
CA ASN A 27 11.55 -7.10 9.65
C ASN A 27 10.88 -7.03 11.04
N SER A 28 10.47 -8.19 11.58
CA SER A 28 9.83 -8.29 12.90
C SER A 28 10.70 -7.82 14.08
N GLN A 29 12.01 -7.69 13.89
CA GLN A 29 12.96 -7.19 14.88
C GLN A 29 13.19 -5.67 14.75
N GLY A 30 12.55 -5.01 13.79
CA GLY A 30 12.73 -3.59 13.52
C GLY A 30 13.99 -3.26 12.70
N LEU A 31 14.64 -4.25 12.09
CA LEU A 31 15.78 -4.01 11.21
C LEU A 31 15.30 -3.55 9.83
N LEU A 32 15.87 -2.45 9.33
CA LEU A 32 15.62 -1.95 7.98
C LEU A 32 16.14 -2.95 6.96
N MET A 33 15.24 -3.44 6.10
CA MET A 33 15.55 -4.38 5.04
C MET A 33 15.83 -3.68 3.71
N GLY A 34 15.25 -2.51 3.48
CA GLY A 34 15.36 -1.75 2.24
C GLY A 34 14.14 -0.86 2.02
N THR A 35 13.86 -0.52 0.76
CA THR A 35 12.68 0.29 0.39
C THR A 35 11.98 -0.25 -0.85
N THR A 36 10.71 0.12 -1.03
CA THR A 36 9.92 -0.29 -2.21
C THR A 36 10.44 0.28 -3.54
N VAL A 37 11.26 1.33 -3.50
CA VAL A 37 11.83 1.97 -4.71
C VAL A 37 13.28 1.51 -4.97
N ARG A 38 14.08 1.35 -3.91
CA ARG A 38 15.50 0.98 -4.03
C ARG A 38 15.73 -0.53 -3.93
N GLY A 39 14.68 -1.28 -3.63
CA GLY A 39 14.73 -2.72 -3.42
C GLY A 39 15.04 -3.11 -1.97
N ILE A 40 14.89 -4.39 -1.72
CA ILE A 40 15.07 -5.07 -0.46
C ILE A 40 16.38 -5.87 -0.52
N SER A 41 17.19 -5.72 0.54
CA SER A 41 18.48 -6.39 0.64
C SER A 41 18.36 -7.92 0.57
N PRO A 42 19.22 -8.61 -0.20
CA PRO A 42 19.21 -10.06 -0.31
C PRO A 42 19.62 -10.77 0.99
N LEU A 43 20.26 -10.07 1.94
CA LEU A 43 20.73 -10.63 3.21
C LEU A 43 19.61 -11.21 4.09
N PHE A 44 18.35 -10.85 3.81
CA PHE A 44 17.19 -11.30 4.59
C PHE A 44 16.49 -12.53 3.99
N PHE A 45 16.99 -13.08 2.89
CA PHE A 45 16.36 -14.16 2.13
C PHE A 45 17.34 -15.30 1.85
N GLN A 46 16.82 -16.53 1.72
CA GLN A 46 17.66 -17.69 1.41
C GLN A 46 18.00 -17.77 -0.07
N THR A 47 17.10 -17.27 -0.92
CA THR A 47 17.24 -17.30 -2.37
C THR A 47 16.79 -15.98 -2.97
N GLU A 48 17.31 -15.69 -4.17
CA GLU A 48 16.89 -14.52 -4.93
C GLU A 48 15.39 -14.58 -5.28
N LYS A 49 14.88 -15.78 -5.58
CA LYS A 49 13.46 -15.94 -5.90
C LYS A 49 12.53 -15.64 -4.72
N GLU A 50 12.95 -15.98 -3.50
CA GLU A 50 12.20 -15.62 -2.28
C GLU A 50 12.18 -14.09 -2.09
N ARG A 51 13.29 -13.42 -2.38
CA ARG A 51 13.43 -11.96 -2.33
C ARG A 51 12.50 -11.29 -3.34
N GLU A 52 12.56 -11.69 -4.61
CA GLU A 52 11.70 -11.15 -5.68
C GLU A 52 10.21 -11.30 -5.35
N ASN A 53 9.79 -12.50 -4.92
CA ASN A 53 8.39 -12.75 -4.55
C ASN A 53 7.95 -11.85 -3.37
N PHE A 54 8.85 -11.60 -2.41
CA PHE A 54 8.58 -10.69 -1.31
C PHE A 54 8.52 -9.23 -1.78
N GLU A 55 9.37 -8.81 -2.72
CA GLU A 55 9.34 -7.48 -3.31
C GLU A 55 8.03 -7.20 -4.06
N GLU A 56 7.56 -8.16 -4.87
CA GLU A 56 6.27 -8.06 -5.55
C GLU A 56 5.12 -7.94 -4.54
N PHE A 57 5.14 -8.80 -3.51
CA PHE A 57 4.13 -8.78 -2.46
C PHE A 57 4.12 -7.47 -1.66
N ILE A 58 5.29 -6.98 -1.21
CA ILE A 58 5.35 -5.77 -0.38
C ILE A 58 4.98 -4.52 -1.19
N LEU A 59 5.25 -4.53 -2.50
CA LEU A 59 4.82 -3.46 -3.40
C LEU A 59 3.29 -3.40 -3.49
N ASP A 60 2.61 -4.52 -3.73
CA ASP A 60 1.12 -4.54 -3.79
C ASP A 60 0.50 -4.11 -2.45
N GLU A 61 1.01 -4.60 -1.32
CA GLU A 61 0.51 -4.23 0.01
C GLU A 61 0.72 -2.75 0.32
N THR A 62 1.89 -2.19 -0.04
CA THR A 62 2.18 -0.76 0.20
C THR A 62 1.38 0.15 -0.72
N MET A 63 1.08 -0.29 -1.93
CA MET A 63 0.14 0.41 -2.82
C MET A 63 -1.26 0.46 -2.20
N ASP A 64 -1.77 -0.64 -1.64
CA ASP A 64 -3.06 -0.66 -0.93
C ASP A 64 -3.08 0.28 0.27
N ILE A 65 -2.02 0.26 1.09
CA ILE A 65 -1.87 1.16 2.23
C ILE A 65 -1.86 2.62 1.77
N GLN A 66 -1.10 2.93 0.71
CA GLN A 66 -1.08 4.27 0.14
C GLN A 66 -2.48 4.72 -0.28
N ALA A 67 -3.21 3.87 -1.00
CA ALA A 67 -4.56 4.20 -1.46
C ALA A 67 -5.54 4.48 -0.30
N GLN A 68 -5.49 3.68 0.77
CA GLN A 68 -6.32 3.88 1.96
C GLN A 68 -6.00 5.19 2.69
N VAL A 69 -4.71 5.50 2.85
CA VAL A 69 -4.28 6.76 3.49
C VAL A 69 -4.71 7.96 2.66
N LYS A 70 -4.54 7.90 1.33
CA LYS A 70 -4.97 8.98 0.43
C LYS A 70 -6.47 9.13 0.37
N PHE A 71 -7.22 8.04 0.44
CA PHE A 71 -8.67 8.08 0.56
C PHE A 71 -9.10 8.81 1.84
N LEU A 72 -8.48 8.48 2.97
CA LEU A 72 -8.73 9.17 4.25
C LEU A 72 -8.38 10.66 4.17
N GLU A 73 -7.25 11.02 3.54
CA GLU A 73 -6.88 12.42 3.31
C GLU A 73 -7.90 13.15 2.42
N GLU A 74 -8.48 12.47 1.42
CA GLU A 74 -9.45 13.06 0.50
C GLU A 74 -10.81 13.29 1.13
N TYR A 75 -11.35 12.26 1.78
CA TYR A 75 -12.74 12.20 2.18
C TYR A 75 -12.94 12.39 3.69
N GLY A 76 -11.86 12.36 4.49
CA GLY A 76 -11.92 12.52 5.93
C GLY A 76 -12.57 11.34 6.67
N VAL A 77 -12.79 10.20 5.98
CA VAL A 77 -13.37 8.98 6.54
C VAL A 77 -12.50 7.77 6.21
N TYR A 78 -12.56 6.74 7.04
CA TYR A 78 -11.88 5.48 6.77
C TYR A 78 -12.52 4.77 5.57
N ILE A 79 -11.76 3.95 4.87
CA ILE A 79 -12.25 3.28 3.64
C ILE A 79 -13.39 2.30 3.92
N GLU A 80 -13.39 1.73 5.11
CA GLU A 80 -14.45 0.88 5.66
C GLU A 80 -15.79 1.63 5.79
N GLU A 81 -15.73 2.96 5.89
CA GLU A 81 -16.89 3.85 6.00
C GLU A 81 -17.28 4.48 4.66
N VAL A 82 -16.80 3.93 3.53
CA VAL A 82 -17.05 4.50 2.19
C VAL A 82 -18.55 4.72 1.90
N GLN A 83 -19.42 3.84 2.40
CA GLN A 83 -20.87 3.97 2.24
C GLN A 83 -21.45 5.24 2.88
N SER A 84 -20.77 5.83 3.89
CA SER A 84 -21.17 7.07 4.54
C SER A 84 -21.04 8.30 3.64
N LEU A 85 -20.20 8.22 2.59
CA LEU A 85 -19.99 9.32 1.66
C LEU A 85 -21.20 9.58 0.75
N ASN A 86 -22.08 8.60 0.58
CA ASN A 86 -23.22 8.67 -0.33
C ASN A 86 -22.82 9.12 -1.76
N LEU A 87 -21.68 8.58 -2.23
CA LEU A 87 -21.12 8.79 -3.57
C LEU A 87 -21.10 7.47 -4.32
N GLU A 88 -21.24 7.54 -5.65
CA GLU A 88 -21.03 6.40 -6.52
C GLU A 88 -19.55 5.96 -6.50
N LEU A 89 -19.31 4.64 -6.53
CA LEU A 89 -17.95 4.08 -6.47
C LEU A 89 -17.08 4.56 -7.64
N ASP A 90 -17.67 4.70 -8.84
CA ASP A 90 -16.96 5.18 -10.01
C ASP A 90 -16.45 6.61 -9.82
N THR A 91 -17.26 7.48 -9.18
CA THR A 91 -16.85 8.85 -8.84
C THR A 91 -15.70 8.86 -7.84
N ILE A 92 -15.70 7.94 -6.87
CA ILE A 92 -14.58 7.81 -5.92
C ILE A 92 -13.31 7.37 -6.67
N CYS A 93 -13.41 6.34 -7.51
CA CYS A 93 -12.28 5.84 -8.30
C CYS A 93 -11.69 6.93 -9.21
N GLU A 94 -12.52 7.69 -9.92
CA GLU A 94 -12.09 8.80 -10.78
C GLU A 94 -11.37 9.91 -9.99
N ASN A 95 -11.89 10.30 -8.83
CA ASN A 95 -11.26 11.33 -8.00
C ASN A 95 -9.89 10.88 -7.47
N MET A 96 -9.79 9.63 -7.01
CA MET A 96 -8.54 9.06 -6.51
C MET A 96 -7.49 8.94 -7.62
N ASP A 97 -7.90 8.58 -8.84
CA ASP A 97 -7.04 8.55 -10.02
C ASP A 97 -6.54 9.96 -10.38
N LEU A 98 -7.46 10.92 -10.55
CA LEU A 98 -7.14 12.27 -11.00
C LEU A 98 -6.27 13.06 -10.00
N LYS A 99 -6.54 12.94 -8.70
CA LYS A 99 -5.87 13.76 -7.68
C LYS A 99 -4.64 13.07 -7.11
N TRP A 100 -4.74 11.76 -6.87
CA TRP A 100 -3.72 11.00 -6.16
C TRP A 100 -2.94 10.03 -7.04
N ASN A 101 -3.27 9.92 -8.34
CA ASN A 101 -2.64 8.99 -9.28
C ASN A 101 -2.77 7.52 -8.83
N ILE A 102 -3.88 7.19 -8.17
CA ILE A 102 -4.19 5.81 -7.77
C ILE A 102 -5.06 5.19 -8.87
N PRO A 103 -4.56 4.19 -9.61
CA PRO A 103 -5.29 3.61 -10.73
C PRO A 103 -6.68 3.14 -10.32
N GLN A 104 -7.68 3.42 -11.15
CA GLN A 104 -9.09 3.06 -10.85
C GLN A 104 -9.26 1.58 -10.54
N GLY A 105 -8.57 0.69 -11.28
CA GLY A 105 -8.63 -0.75 -11.03
C GLY A 105 -8.09 -1.16 -9.65
N GLN A 106 -7.06 -0.44 -9.15
CA GLN A 106 -6.57 -0.63 -7.79
C GLN A 106 -7.61 -0.15 -6.78
N MET A 107 -8.15 1.06 -6.96
CA MET A 107 -9.15 1.60 -6.05
C MET A 107 -10.40 0.71 -5.99
N GLN A 108 -10.88 0.23 -7.14
CA GLN A 108 -12.02 -0.68 -7.22
C GLN A 108 -11.77 -2.01 -6.51
N ARG A 109 -10.57 -2.60 -6.65
CA ARG A 109 -10.15 -3.79 -5.89
C ARG A 109 -10.20 -3.57 -4.38
N ILE A 110 -9.88 -2.38 -3.91
CA ILE A 110 -9.92 -2.05 -2.48
C ILE A 110 -11.36 -1.82 -2.01
N LEU A 111 -12.13 -1.00 -2.74
CA LEU A 111 -13.50 -0.63 -2.36
C LEU A 111 -14.44 -1.85 -2.33
N THR A 112 -14.30 -2.77 -3.27
CA THR A 112 -15.10 -4.01 -3.31
C THR A 112 -14.94 -4.92 -2.08
N LYS A 113 -13.95 -4.69 -1.23
CA LYS A 113 -13.80 -5.40 0.05
C LYS A 113 -14.76 -4.88 1.14
N TYR A 114 -15.34 -3.69 0.95
CA TYR A 114 -16.10 -2.95 1.97
C TYR A 114 -17.52 -2.56 1.54
N VAL A 115 -17.94 -3.00 0.35
CA VAL A 115 -19.28 -2.74 -0.21
C VAL A 115 -20.11 -4.02 -0.17
#